data_AF-A0A0F9UUS2-F1
#
_entry.id   AF-A0A0F9UUS2-F1
#
_cell.length_a   1.000
_cell.length_b   1.000
_cell.length_c   1.000
_cell.angle_alpha   90.00
_cell.angle_beta   90.00
_cell.angle_gamma   90.00
#
_symmetry.space_group_name_H-M   'P 1'
#
loop_
_entity.id
_entity.type
_entity.pdbx_description
1 polymer ?
#
loop_
_entity_poly.entity_id
_entity_poly.type
_entity_poly.pdbx_seq_one_letter_code
_entity_poly.pdbx_strand_id
1 'polypeptide(L)'
;MPKLIDLTGKRFGRLVVICRDKKNRFGTLCWLCLCDCGKEKIILCGSLKSGKTKSCGCLRKEIISKIMTKHGHTKNRKQSQVYRSWYHIIQRCTNSNTKDYRWYGSRGITVCERWLKFENFLEDMGEAPIGYQIDRLDNNKGYYLENCRWVTPKQNGRNKRNNHLITHNGEIQCISAWAEETGISKNTILWRITHGWSPEKTLTTPGKMEKTSDCN
;
A
#
# COMPACT_ATOMS: atom_id res chain seq x y z
N MET A 1 54.51 29.68 -16.26
CA MET A 1 53.48 28.64 -16.03
C MET A 1 52.29 29.25 -15.29
N PRO A 2 51.03 29.01 -15.68
CA PRO A 2 49.89 29.58 -14.98
C PRO A 2 49.81 29.01 -13.54
N LYS A 3 49.56 29.91 -12.59
CA LYS A 3 49.52 29.62 -11.15
C LYS A 3 48.41 28.61 -10.85
N LEU A 4 48.74 27.52 -10.14
CA LEU A 4 47.77 26.49 -9.80
C LEU A 4 46.74 27.04 -8.80
N ILE A 5 45.53 27.32 -9.26
CA ILE A 5 44.44 27.84 -8.41
C ILE A 5 44.07 26.81 -7.36
N ASP A 6 44.16 27.18 -6.08
CA ASP A 6 43.61 26.40 -4.98
C ASP A 6 42.08 26.51 -4.96
N LEU A 7 41.42 25.37 -4.87
CA LEU A 7 39.98 25.23 -4.83
C LEU A 7 39.46 24.77 -3.47
N THR A 8 40.34 24.53 -2.50
CA THR A 8 39.96 24.12 -1.13
C THR A 8 38.90 25.05 -0.55
N GLY A 9 37.87 24.48 0.06
CA GLY A 9 36.73 25.20 0.63
C GLY A 9 35.72 25.74 -0.40
N LYS A 10 36.03 25.73 -1.71
CA LYS A 10 35.10 26.23 -2.73
C LYS A 10 33.97 25.25 -3.00
N ARG A 11 32.79 25.81 -3.29
CA ARG A 11 31.56 25.06 -3.58
C ARG A 11 31.25 25.04 -5.08
N PHE A 12 30.85 23.87 -5.58
CA PHE A 12 30.43 23.61 -6.96
C PHE A 12 29.13 22.80 -6.95
N GLY A 13 27.99 23.49 -7.00
CA GLY A 13 26.69 22.88 -6.76
C GLY A 13 26.62 22.28 -5.35
N ARG A 14 26.39 20.96 -5.26
CA ARG A 14 26.34 20.22 -3.99
C ARG A 14 27.70 19.76 -3.47
N LEU A 15 28.81 20.10 -4.15
CA LEU A 15 30.15 19.62 -3.81
C LEU A 15 30.96 20.74 -3.15
N VAL A 16 31.54 20.48 -1.99
CA VAL A 16 32.53 21.34 -1.34
C VAL A 16 33.89 20.67 -1.45
N VAL A 17 34.88 21.38 -1.96
CA VAL A 17 36.24 20.84 -2.11
C VAL A 17 36.92 20.74 -0.74
N ILE A 18 37.39 19.55 -0.39
CA ILE A 18 38.09 19.27 0.88
C ILE A 18 39.60 19.47 0.70
N CYS A 19 40.20 18.79 -0.28
CA CYS A 19 41.63 18.84 -0.51
C CYS A 19 42.01 18.38 -1.92
N ARG A 20 43.26 18.65 -2.31
CA ARG A 20 43.85 18.13 -3.56
C ARG A 20 44.03 16.61 -3.45
N ASP A 21 43.71 15.93 -4.54
CA ASP A 21 43.97 14.50 -4.69
C ASP A 21 45.01 14.25 -5.80
N LYS A 22 45.49 13.01 -5.91
CA LYS A 22 46.45 12.57 -6.94
C LYS A 22 45.91 12.87 -8.33
N LYS A 23 46.83 13.16 -9.25
CA LYS A 23 46.49 13.24 -10.67
C LYS A 23 45.95 11.88 -11.16
N ASN A 24 44.98 11.91 -12.07
CA ASN A 24 44.51 10.68 -12.71
C ASN A 24 45.59 10.09 -13.64
N ARG A 25 45.30 8.92 -14.25
CA ARG A 25 46.20 8.25 -15.21
C ARG A 25 46.60 9.10 -16.43
N PHE A 26 45.87 10.18 -16.71
CA PHE A 26 46.13 11.11 -17.82
C PHE A 26 46.83 12.40 -17.33
N GLY A 27 47.36 12.42 -16.10
CA GLY A 27 48.05 13.57 -15.52
C GLY A 27 47.13 14.74 -15.12
N THR A 28 45.82 14.55 -15.12
CA THR A 28 44.84 15.61 -14.79
C THR A 28 44.64 15.72 -13.28
N LEU A 29 44.68 16.95 -12.74
CA LEU A 29 44.47 17.22 -11.31
C LEU A 29 43.05 16.85 -10.86
N CYS A 30 42.98 16.15 -9.72
CA CYS A 30 41.75 15.77 -9.04
C CYS A 30 41.62 16.48 -7.69
N TRP A 31 40.38 16.55 -7.20
CA TRP A 31 40.03 17.12 -5.91
C TRP A 31 39.08 16.19 -5.18
N LEU A 32 39.36 15.91 -3.91
CA LEU A 32 38.40 15.25 -3.03
C LEU A 32 37.33 16.27 -2.63
N CYS A 33 36.07 15.92 -2.83
CA CYS A 33 34.94 16.79 -2.53
C CYS A 33 33.94 16.09 -1.59
N LEU A 34 33.42 16.81 -0.61
CA LEU A 34 32.28 16.39 0.20
C LEU A 34 30.99 16.84 -0.48
N CYS A 35 30.07 15.92 -0.74
CA CYS A 35 28.75 16.26 -1.26
C CYS A 35 27.78 16.58 -0.11
N ASP A 36 26.79 17.44 -0.34
CA ASP A 36 25.72 17.74 0.63
C ASP A 36 24.94 16.49 1.12
N CYS A 37 24.96 15.39 0.36
CA CYS A 37 24.38 14.11 0.81
C CYS A 37 25.32 13.29 1.72
N GLY A 38 26.42 13.88 2.21
CA GLY A 38 27.42 13.26 3.08
C GLY A 38 28.42 12.34 2.38
N LYS A 39 28.35 12.17 1.05
CA LYS A 39 29.27 11.29 0.30
C LYS A 39 30.45 12.05 -0.23
N GLU A 40 31.63 11.50 -0.02
CA GLU A 40 32.86 11.98 -0.65
C GLU A 40 33.00 11.45 -2.07
N LYS A 41 33.61 12.26 -2.93
CA LYS A 41 33.92 11.86 -4.31
C LYS A 41 35.12 12.62 -4.85
N ILE A 42 35.99 11.90 -5.55
CA ILE A 42 37.11 12.48 -6.29
C ILE A 42 36.59 13.02 -7.63
N ILE A 43 36.81 14.31 -7.88
CA ILE A 43 36.34 15.01 -9.09
C ILE A 43 37.51 15.66 -9.82
N LEU A 44 37.50 15.57 -11.15
CA LEU A 44 38.46 16.27 -12.00
C LEU A 44 38.31 17.79 -11.87
N CYS A 45 39.43 18.50 -11.78
CA CYS A 45 39.47 19.96 -11.70
C CYS A 45 38.67 20.63 -12.84
N GLY A 46 38.81 20.12 -14.07
CA GLY A 46 38.05 20.61 -15.23
C GLY A 46 36.54 20.40 -15.10
N SER A 47 36.08 19.30 -14.49
CA SER A 47 34.66 19.00 -14.30
C SER A 47 34.00 19.86 -13.22
N LEU A 48 34.75 20.26 -12.20
CA LEU A 48 34.30 21.24 -11.20
C LEU A 48 34.14 22.62 -11.85
N LYS A 49 35.20 23.11 -12.52
CA LYS A 49 35.22 24.46 -13.11
C LYS A 49 34.20 24.64 -14.24
N SER A 50 34.02 23.62 -15.09
CA SER A 50 33.03 23.67 -16.17
C SER A 50 31.59 23.47 -15.69
N GLY A 51 31.37 23.13 -14.41
CA GLY A 51 30.04 22.83 -13.88
C GLY A 51 29.42 21.52 -14.38
N LYS A 52 30.18 20.68 -15.12
CA LYS A 52 29.74 19.36 -15.59
C LYS A 52 29.40 18.42 -14.43
N THR A 53 30.10 18.55 -13.30
CA THR A 53 29.83 17.74 -12.10
C THR A 53 29.37 18.62 -10.95
N LYS A 54 28.10 18.48 -10.57
CA LYS A 54 27.43 19.30 -9.55
C LYS A 54 27.10 18.53 -8.26
N SER A 55 27.35 17.22 -8.22
CA SER A 55 27.08 16.36 -7.05
C SER A 55 27.89 15.06 -7.16
N CYS A 56 27.87 14.23 -6.11
CA CYS A 56 28.45 12.89 -6.18
C CYS A 56 27.69 11.93 -7.13
N GLY A 57 26.54 12.36 -7.67
CA GLY A 57 25.59 11.56 -8.43
C GLY A 57 24.20 11.51 -7.80
N CYS A 58 24.06 11.97 -6.54
CA CYS A 58 22.78 12.00 -5.82
C CYS A 58 21.75 12.90 -6.51
N LEU A 59 22.16 14.05 -7.07
CA LEU A 59 21.25 14.96 -7.78
C LEU A 59 20.59 14.27 -8.98
N ARG A 60 21.37 13.52 -9.79
CA ARG A 60 20.83 12.76 -10.92
C ARG A 60 19.86 11.67 -10.46
N LYS A 61 20.20 10.96 -9.38
CA LYS A 61 19.31 9.93 -8.80
C LYS A 61 17.98 10.52 -8.33
N GLU A 62 18.03 11.68 -7.68
CA GLU A 62 16.83 12.39 -7.21
C GLU A 62 15.93 12.82 -8.37
N ILE A 63 16.50 13.43 -9.42
CA ILE A 63 15.76 13.86 -10.61
C ILE A 63 15.14 12.66 -11.33
N ILE A 64 15.92 11.60 -11.58
CA ILE A 64 15.42 10.39 -12.22
C ILE A 64 14.30 9.76 -11.38
N SER A 65 14.47 9.69 -10.06
CA SER A 65 13.42 9.18 -9.19
C SER A 65 12.13 9.95 -9.36
N LYS A 66 12.18 11.30 -9.36
CA LYS A 66 10.98 12.15 -9.53
C LYS A 66 10.32 11.98 -10.90
N ILE A 67 11.11 11.86 -11.97
CA ILE A 67 10.59 11.72 -13.34
C ILE A 67 10.02 10.32 -13.59
N MET A 68 10.69 9.27 -13.10
CA MET A 68 10.34 7.88 -13.38
C MET A 68 9.22 7.34 -12.47
N THR A 69 8.95 7.97 -11.33
CA THR A 69 7.82 7.59 -10.47
C THR A 69 6.57 8.34 -10.89
N LYS A 70 5.56 7.62 -11.40
CA LYS A 70 4.26 8.22 -11.72
C LYS A 70 3.50 8.66 -10.47
N HIS A 71 3.41 7.77 -9.48
CA HIS A 71 2.60 7.97 -8.26
C HIS A 71 3.32 7.51 -6.97
N GLY A 72 4.59 7.09 -7.02
CA GLY A 72 5.36 6.71 -5.82
C GLY A 72 4.99 5.38 -5.14
N HIS A 73 3.90 4.71 -5.55
CA HIS A 73 3.45 3.45 -4.92
C HIS A 73 3.97 2.16 -5.57
N THR A 74 5.08 2.23 -6.31
CA THR A 74 5.81 1.04 -6.76
C THR A 74 7.29 1.21 -6.43
N LYS A 75 7.83 0.34 -5.57
CA LYS A 75 9.24 0.34 -5.18
C LYS A 75 9.78 -1.09 -5.23
N ASN A 76 10.96 -1.29 -5.81
CA ASN A 76 11.58 -2.62 -5.94
C ASN A 76 10.63 -3.68 -6.52
N ARG A 77 9.89 -3.33 -7.58
CA ARG A 77 8.86 -4.17 -8.22
C ARG A 77 7.71 -4.60 -7.30
N LYS A 78 7.58 -4.01 -6.12
CA LYS A 78 6.46 -4.22 -5.19
C LYS A 78 5.56 -3.00 -5.19
N GLN A 79 4.26 -3.22 -5.36
CA GLN A 79 3.23 -2.20 -5.26
C GLN A 79 2.84 -1.98 -3.80
N SER A 80 2.42 -0.76 -3.45
CA SER A 80 1.78 -0.50 -2.16
C SER A 80 0.43 -1.23 -2.07
N GLN A 81 -0.04 -1.43 -0.84
CA GLN A 81 -1.35 -2.05 -0.59
C GLN A 81 -2.49 -1.23 -1.19
N VAL A 82 -2.48 0.10 -1.03
CA VAL A 82 -3.50 1.01 -1.57
C VAL A 82 -3.54 0.97 -3.10
N TYR A 83 -2.37 1.01 -3.77
CA TYR A 83 -2.30 0.97 -5.23
C TYR A 83 -2.75 -0.36 -5.80
N ARG A 84 -2.36 -1.47 -5.15
CA ARG A 84 -2.81 -2.80 -5.54
C ARG A 84 -4.33 -2.95 -5.42
N SER A 85 -4.92 -2.44 -4.33
CA SER A 85 -6.38 -2.44 -4.13
C SER A 85 -7.09 -1.66 -5.25
N TRP A 86 -6.64 -0.43 -5.53
CA TRP A 86 -7.16 0.38 -6.64
C TRP A 86 -7.04 -0.34 -7.98
N TYR A 87 -5.87 -0.89 -8.30
CA TYR A 87 -5.65 -1.63 -9.54
C TYR A 87 -6.64 -2.79 -9.69
N HIS A 88 -6.83 -3.60 -8.65
CA HIS A 88 -7.80 -4.69 -8.68
C HIS A 88 -9.25 -4.22 -8.80
N ILE A 89 -9.61 -3.08 -8.18
CA ILE A 89 -10.93 -2.45 -8.36
C ILE A 89 -11.17 -2.15 -9.84
N ILE A 90 -10.23 -1.46 -10.49
CA ILE A 90 -10.33 -1.14 -11.91
C ILE A 90 -10.43 -2.42 -12.75
N GLN A 91 -9.51 -3.38 -12.56
CA GLN A 91 -9.48 -4.61 -13.35
C GLN A 91 -10.79 -5.40 -13.28
N ARG A 92 -11.33 -5.66 -12.06
CA ARG A 92 -12.56 -6.45 -11.92
C ARG A 92 -13.81 -5.75 -12.44
N CYS A 93 -13.81 -4.41 -12.48
CA CYS A 93 -14.97 -3.63 -12.96
C CYS A 93 -14.93 -3.37 -14.47
N THR A 94 -13.76 -3.22 -15.08
CA THR A 94 -13.65 -2.74 -16.48
C THR A 94 -13.02 -3.74 -17.45
N ASN A 95 -12.25 -4.72 -16.97
CA ASN A 95 -11.54 -5.64 -17.85
C ASN A 95 -12.26 -6.99 -17.95
N SER A 96 -13.01 -7.17 -19.05
CA SER A 96 -13.78 -8.38 -19.36
C SER A 96 -12.94 -9.65 -19.51
N ASN A 97 -11.63 -9.54 -19.72
CA ASN A 97 -10.73 -10.68 -19.83
C ASN A 97 -10.30 -11.24 -18.46
N THR A 98 -10.66 -10.57 -17.36
CA THR A 98 -10.32 -11.06 -16.01
C THR A 98 -11.38 -12.03 -15.50
N LYS A 99 -10.94 -13.06 -14.77
CA LYS A 99 -11.85 -14.03 -14.11
C LYS A 99 -12.87 -13.38 -13.18
N ASP A 100 -12.51 -12.24 -12.58
CA ASP A 100 -13.34 -11.56 -11.60
C ASP A 100 -14.43 -10.73 -12.27
N TYR A 101 -14.28 -10.34 -13.55
CA TYR A 101 -15.25 -9.50 -14.25
C TYR A 101 -16.68 -10.03 -14.20
N ARG A 102 -16.85 -11.35 -14.32
CA ARG A 102 -18.15 -12.03 -14.22
C ARG A 102 -18.91 -11.72 -12.92
N TRP A 103 -18.20 -11.42 -11.84
CA TRP A 103 -18.79 -11.17 -10.52
C TRP A 103 -18.98 -9.68 -10.22
N TYR A 104 -18.40 -8.80 -11.04
CA TYR A 104 -18.37 -7.36 -10.83
C TYR A 104 -18.86 -6.62 -12.08
N GLY A 105 -17.99 -6.38 -13.07
CA GLY A 105 -18.32 -5.59 -14.26
C GLY A 105 -19.53 -6.12 -15.02
N SER A 106 -19.64 -7.44 -15.26
CA SER A 106 -20.80 -8.02 -15.96
C SER A 106 -22.11 -7.95 -15.17
N ARG A 107 -22.05 -7.62 -13.87
CA ARG A 107 -23.23 -7.38 -13.01
C ARG A 107 -23.59 -5.90 -12.90
N GLY A 108 -22.90 -5.01 -13.62
CA GLY A 108 -23.09 -3.57 -13.52
C GLY A 108 -22.42 -2.92 -12.31
N ILE A 109 -21.50 -3.62 -11.62
CA ILE A 109 -20.71 -3.00 -10.55
C ILE A 109 -19.61 -2.15 -11.20
N THR A 110 -19.75 -0.83 -11.07
CA THR A 110 -18.85 0.16 -11.66
C THR A 110 -17.93 0.81 -10.61
N VAL A 111 -17.02 1.65 -11.09
CA VAL A 111 -16.17 2.54 -10.29
C VAL A 111 -16.54 3.96 -10.67
N CYS A 112 -16.65 4.89 -9.71
CA CYS A 112 -16.92 6.28 -10.04
C CYS A 112 -15.82 6.87 -10.92
N GLU A 113 -16.19 7.80 -11.79
CA GLU A 113 -15.28 8.37 -12.80
C GLU A 113 -14.03 8.99 -12.18
N ARG A 114 -14.19 9.66 -11.04
CA ARG A 114 -13.09 10.27 -10.28
C ARG A 114 -12.02 9.24 -9.91
N TRP A 115 -12.41 8.02 -9.51
CA TRP A 115 -11.49 6.95 -9.10
C TRP A 115 -10.84 6.20 -10.28
N LEU A 116 -11.13 6.56 -11.52
CA LEU A 116 -10.35 6.08 -12.68
C LEU A 116 -8.90 6.61 -12.66
N LYS A 117 -8.64 7.68 -11.90
CA LYS A 117 -7.30 8.17 -11.59
C LYS A 117 -6.91 7.75 -10.17
N PHE A 118 -5.74 7.13 -10.03
CA PHE A 118 -5.27 6.60 -8.75
C PHE A 118 -5.11 7.70 -7.69
N GLU A 119 -4.67 8.88 -8.09
CA GLU A 119 -4.42 10.02 -7.19
C GLU A 119 -5.70 10.44 -6.46
N ASN A 120 -6.84 10.45 -7.16
CA ASN A 120 -8.14 10.77 -6.57
C ASN A 120 -8.63 9.65 -5.64
N PHE A 121 -8.39 8.38 -6.00
CA PHE A 121 -8.70 7.27 -5.11
C PHE A 121 -7.88 7.37 -3.80
N LEU A 122 -6.60 7.71 -3.90
CA LEU A 122 -5.73 7.90 -2.74
C LEU A 122 -6.15 9.11 -1.89
N GLU A 123 -6.55 10.21 -2.52
CA GLU A 123 -7.06 11.39 -1.82
C GLU A 123 -8.33 11.05 -1.01
N ASP A 124 -9.26 10.32 -1.61
CA ASP A 124 -10.54 10.00 -0.99
C ASP A 124 -10.41 8.89 0.07
N MET A 125 -9.60 7.85 -0.18
CA MET A 125 -9.48 6.68 0.71
C MET A 125 -8.29 6.70 1.67
N GLY A 126 -7.30 7.56 1.43
CA GLY A 126 -6.03 7.58 2.14
C GLY A 126 -5.17 6.32 1.94
N GLU A 127 -4.08 6.25 2.70
CA GLU A 127 -3.26 5.04 2.78
C GLU A 127 -4.04 3.90 3.43
N ALA A 128 -3.86 2.69 2.90
CA ALA A 128 -4.47 1.51 3.49
C ALA A 128 -3.73 1.13 4.78
N PRO A 129 -4.43 1.02 5.93
CA PRO A 129 -3.82 0.50 7.14
C PRO A 129 -3.23 -0.91 6.92
N ILE A 130 -2.15 -1.23 7.62
CA ILE A 130 -1.44 -2.50 7.44
C ILE A 130 -2.41 -3.67 7.71
N GLY A 131 -2.51 -4.59 6.74
CA GLY A 131 -3.34 -5.79 6.84
C GLY A 131 -4.82 -5.59 6.49
N TYR A 132 -5.25 -4.37 6.19
CA TYR A 132 -6.64 -4.08 5.81
C TYR A 132 -6.93 -4.41 4.32
N GLN A 133 -8.20 -4.55 3.99
CA GLN A 133 -8.70 -4.81 2.66
C GLN A 133 -9.78 -3.78 2.31
N ILE A 134 -9.93 -3.48 1.02
CA ILE A 134 -11.04 -2.65 0.55
C ILE A 134 -12.32 -3.50 0.58
N ASP A 135 -13.37 -2.95 1.15
CA ASP A 135 -14.71 -3.54 1.20
C ASP A 135 -15.76 -2.52 0.75
N ARG A 136 -16.89 -3.03 0.28
CA ARG A 136 -18.06 -2.21 -0.05
C ARG A 136 -19.11 -2.36 1.04
N LEU A 137 -19.67 -1.26 1.53
CA LEU A 137 -20.74 -1.27 2.53
C LEU A 137 -21.97 -2.02 1.98
N ASP A 138 -22.37 -1.69 0.76
CA ASP A 138 -23.36 -2.41 -0.02
C ASP A 138 -22.70 -3.13 -1.20
N ASN A 139 -22.70 -4.46 -1.13
CA ASN A 139 -22.11 -5.35 -2.13
C ASN A 139 -22.79 -5.31 -3.51
N ASN A 140 -24.01 -4.76 -3.60
CA ASN A 140 -24.74 -4.57 -4.84
C ASN A 140 -24.45 -3.22 -5.52
N LYS A 141 -23.78 -2.29 -4.82
CA LYS A 141 -23.41 -0.98 -5.35
C LYS A 141 -21.95 -0.93 -5.84
N GLY A 142 -21.62 0.14 -6.56
CA GLY A 142 -20.29 0.39 -7.15
C GLY A 142 -19.21 0.78 -6.14
N TYR A 143 -18.03 1.13 -6.65
CA TYR A 143 -16.93 1.70 -5.89
C TYR A 143 -16.96 3.22 -5.96
N TYR A 144 -17.21 3.85 -4.82
CA TYR A 144 -17.18 5.28 -4.57
C TYR A 144 -17.01 5.52 -3.07
N LEU A 145 -16.63 6.72 -2.67
CA LEU A 145 -16.19 7.04 -1.31
C LEU A 145 -17.19 6.59 -0.24
N GLU A 146 -18.46 6.95 -0.39
CA GLU A 146 -19.50 6.68 0.60
C GLU A 146 -19.88 5.20 0.70
N ASN A 147 -19.52 4.37 -0.29
CA ASN A 147 -19.77 2.93 -0.27
C ASN A 147 -18.53 2.10 -0.02
N CYS A 148 -17.35 2.70 0.18
CA CYS A 148 -16.10 1.97 0.33
C CYS A 148 -15.46 2.25 1.69
N ARG A 149 -14.81 1.23 2.24
CA ARG A 149 -14.06 1.36 3.49
C ARG A 149 -12.88 0.39 3.54
N TRP A 150 -11.87 0.75 4.33
CA TRP A 150 -10.86 -0.20 4.76
C TRP A 150 -11.40 -1.06 5.89
N VAL A 151 -11.29 -2.37 5.77
CA VAL A 151 -11.71 -3.33 6.80
C VAL A 151 -10.62 -4.36 7.07
N THR A 152 -10.62 -4.94 8.26
CA THR A 152 -9.79 -6.11 8.55
C THR A 152 -10.30 -7.34 7.77
N PRO A 153 -9.46 -8.36 7.52
CA PRO A 153 -9.90 -9.62 6.92
C PRO A 153 -11.04 -10.29 7.70
N LYS A 154 -11.04 -10.15 9.04
CA LYS A 154 -12.10 -10.65 9.93
C LYS A 154 -13.44 -9.96 9.63
N GLN A 155 -13.44 -8.62 9.55
CA GLN A 155 -14.63 -7.85 9.20
C GLN A 155 -15.12 -8.14 7.78
N ASN A 156 -14.23 -8.15 6.78
CA ASN A 156 -14.59 -8.50 5.40
C ASN A 156 -15.21 -9.90 5.32
N GLY A 157 -14.66 -10.86 6.06
CA GLY A 157 -15.19 -12.21 6.20
C GLY A 157 -16.63 -12.24 6.70
N ARG A 158 -17.02 -11.33 7.61
CA ARG A 158 -18.40 -11.23 8.13
C ARG A 158 -19.38 -10.65 7.12
N ASN A 159 -18.92 -9.83 6.18
CA ASN A 159 -19.76 -9.16 5.18
C ASN A 159 -19.97 -9.98 3.89
N LYS A 160 -19.39 -11.18 3.78
CA LYS A 160 -19.52 -12.00 2.58
C LYS A 160 -20.96 -12.50 2.40
N ARG A 161 -21.46 -12.41 1.16
CA ARG A 161 -22.83 -12.83 0.79
C ARG A 161 -23.12 -14.32 1.05
N ASN A 162 -22.09 -15.16 1.10
CA ASN A 162 -22.24 -16.59 1.36
C ASN A 162 -22.27 -16.95 2.85
N ASN A 163 -22.29 -15.95 3.74
CA ASN A 163 -22.49 -16.21 5.17
C ASN A 163 -23.95 -16.56 5.46
N HIS A 164 -24.14 -17.47 6.40
CA HIS A 164 -25.46 -17.76 6.97
C HIS A 164 -25.79 -16.69 8.02
N LEU A 165 -26.82 -15.87 7.74
CA LEU A 165 -27.27 -14.80 8.60
C LEU A 165 -28.42 -15.27 9.49
N ILE A 166 -28.38 -14.88 10.76
CA ILE A 166 -29.40 -15.21 11.76
C ILE A 166 -29.89 -13.90 12.35
N THR A 167 -31.21 -13.73 12.37
CA THR A 167 -31.89 -12.61 13.02
C THR A 167 -32.29 -12.99 14.43
N HIS A 168 -31.86 -12.21 15.42
CA HIS A 168 -32.27 -12.38 16.82
C HIS A 168 -32.25 -11.04 17.55
N ASN A 169 -33.27 -10.74 18.35
CA ASN A 169 -33.43 -9.48 19.10
C ASN A 169 -33.29 -8.21 18.26
N GLY A 170 -33.75 -8.23 17.00
CA GLY A 170 -33.67 -7.07 16.10
C GLY A 170 -32.33 -6.91 15.37
N GLU A 171 -31.32 -7.71 15.73
CA GLU A 171 -30.00 -7.70 15.09
C GLU A 171 -29.86 -8.84 14.08
N ILE A 172 -29.16 -8.58 12.97
CA ILE A 172 -28.86 -9.59 11.94
C ILE A 172 -27.34 -9.77 11.87
N GLN A 173 -26.86 -10.95 12.24
CA GLN A 173 -25.44 -11.26 12.21
C GLN A 173 -25.16 -12.65 11.62
N CYS A 174 -23.92 -12.88 11.18
CA CYS A 174 -23.51 -14.21 10.73
C CYS A 174 -23.21 -15.14 11.92
N ILE A 175 -23.25 -16.45 11.68
CA ILE A 175 -22.91 -17.50 12.69
C ILE A 175 -21.62 -17.17 13.46
N SER A 176 -20.58 -16.70 12.76
CA SER A 176 -19.29 -16.41 13.40
C SER A 176 -19.34 -15.24 14.37
N ALA A 177 -20.18 -14.23 14.10
CA ALA A 177 -20.35 -13.09 15.00
C ALA A 177 -21.20 -13.50 16.21
N TRP A 178 -22.28 -14.23 15.99
CA TRP A 178 -23.09 -14.79 17.07
C TRP A 178 -22.33 -15.75 17.98
N ALA A 179 -21.43 -16.57 17.44
CA ALA A 179 -20.57 -17.45 18.25
C ALA A 179 -19.65 -16.66 19.21
N GLU A 180 -19.09 -15.54 18.75
CA GLU A 180 -18.25 -14.67 19.60
C GLU A 180 -19.09 -13.97 20.67
N GLU A 181 -20.30 -13.53 20.34
CA GLU A 181 -21.18 -12.82 21.28
C GLU A 181 -21.79 -13.73 22.34
N THR A 182 -22.26 -14.92 21.95
CA THR A 182 -22.94 -15.87 22.84
C THR A 182 -21.97 -16.82 23.56
N GLY A 183 -20.72 -16.92 23.08
CA GLY A 183 -19.76 -17.93 23.53
C GLY A 183 -20.08 -19.36 23.09
N ILE A 184 -21.11 -19.58 22.26
CA ILE A 184 -21.48 -20.89 21.73
C ILE A 184 -20.64 -21.19 20.49
N SER A 185 -20.06 -22.40 20.41
CA SER A 185 -19.24 -22.79 19.25
C SER A 185 -20.01 -22.64 17.93
N LYS A 186 -19.30 -22.23 16.86
CA LYS A 186 -19.89 -22.10 15.51
C LYS A 186 -20.53 -23.39 15.03
N ASN A 187 -19.90 -24.53 15.35
CA ASN A 187 -20.39 -25.86 14.98
C ASN A 187 -21.71 -26.19 15.70
N THR A 188 -21.83 -25.81 16.98
CA THR A 188 -23.07 -25.97 17.73
C THR A 188 -24.20 -25.11 17.14
N ILE A 189 -23.93 -23.84 16.85
CA ILE A 189 -24.91 -22.94 16.23
C ILE A 189 -25.37 -23.52 14.88
N LEU A 190 -24.42 -23.91 14.02
CA LEU A 190 -24.73 -24.49 12.72
C LEU A 190 -25.56 -25.78 12.84
N TRP A 191 -25.16 -26.69 13.73
CA TRP A 191 -25.89 -27.94 13.97
C TRP A 191 -27.33 -27.68 14.43
N ARG A 192 -27.56 -26.72 15.33
CA ARG A 192 -28.90 -26.38 15.80
C ARG A 192 -29.80 -25.89 14.66
N ILE A 193 -29.27 -25.04 13.78
CA ILE A 193 -29.99 -24.54 12.61
C ILE A 193 -30.34 -25.68 11.64
N THR A 194 -29.38 -26.56 11.34
CA THR A 194 -29.62 -27.69 10.43
C THR A 194 -30.62 -28.70 11.00
N HIS A 195 -30.84 -28.70 12.32
CA HIS A 195 -31.85 -29.50 13.01
C HIS A 195 -33.14 -28.70 13.31
N GLY A 196 -33.36 -27.56 12.66
CA GLY A 196 -34.62 -26.83 12.69
C GLY A 196 -34.88 -26.04 13.98
N TRP A 197 -33.86 -25.72 14.76
CA TRP A 197 -34.04 -24.89 15.96
C TRP A 197 -34.36 -23.44 15.57
N SER A 198 -35.22 -22.78 16.36
CA SER A 198 -35.50 -21.35 16.18
C SER A 198 -34.24 -20.50 16.46
N PRO A 199 -34.14 -19.27 15.90
CA PRO A 199 -33.01 -18.37 16.17
C PRO A 199 -32.78 -18.12 17.66
N GLU A 200 -33.85 -17.86 18.41
CA GLU A 200 -33.78 -17.67 19.86
C GLU A 200 -33.19 -18.89 20.56
N LYS A 201 -33.79 -20.07 20.38
CA LYS A 201 -33.32 -21.31 21.01
C LYS A 201 -31.88 -21.64 20.60
N THR A 202 -31.52 -21.34 19.36
CA THR A 202 -30.19 -21.57 18.80
C THR A 202 -29.12 -20.77 19.54
N LEU A 203 -29.42 -19.52 19.88
CA LEU A 203 -28.46 -18.55 20.41
C LEU A 203 -28.48 -18.43 21.95
N THR A 204 -29.55 -18.84 22.61
CA THR A 204 -29.66 -18.72 24.07
C THR A 204 -29.41 -20.03 24.83
N THR A 205 -29.56 -21.18 24.18
CA THR A 205 -29.33 -22.47 24.86
C THR A 205 -27.82 -22.69 25.09
N PRO A 206 -27.34 -22.90 26.32
CA PRO A 206 -25.92 -23.14 26.57
C PRO A 206 -25.38 -24.35 25.77
N GLY A 207 -24.21 -24.20 25.15
CA GLY A 207 -23.44 -25.30 24.55
C GLY A 207 -22.35 -25.79 25.50
N LYS A 208 -21.63 -26.86 25.14
CA LYS A 208 -20.35 -27.16 25.82
C LYS A 208 -19.39 -26.00 25.53
N MET A 209 -18.92 -25.31 26.57
CA MET A 209 -17.96 -24.20 26.46
C MET A 209 -16.71 -24.67 25.71
N GLU A 210 -16.28 -23.94 24.69
CA GLU A 210 -14.97 -24.15 24.07
C GLU A 210 -13.90 -23.85 25.13
N LYS A 211 -13.04 -24.82 25.43
CA LYS A 211 -11.85 -24.59 26.26
C LYS A 211 -10.98 -23.57 25.52
N THR A 212 -10.89 -22.36 26.04
CA THR A 212 -9.87 -21.40 25.61
C THR A 212 -8.51 -22.03 25.90
N SER A 213 -7.78 -22.37 24.84
CA SER A 213 -6.39 -22.77 24.96
C SER A 213 -5.59 -21.53 25.34
N ASP A 214 -5.30 -21.39 26.64
CA ASP A 214 -4.32 -20.44 27.13
C ASP A 214 -2.95 -20.83 26.55
N CYS A 215 -2.42 -19.97 25.67
CA CYS A 215 -1.04 -20.09 25.23
C CYS A 215 -0.13 -19.53 26.33
N ASN A 216 0.59 -20.45 27.01
CA ASN A 216 1.81 -20.16 27.77
C ASN A 216 2.94 -19.73 26.82
#